data_AF-A0AAX2IDF2-F1
#
_entry.id   AF-A0AAX2IDF2-F1
#
_cell.length_a   1.000
_cell.length_b   1.000
_cell.length_c   1.000
_cell.angle_alpha   90.00
_cell.angle_beta   90.00
_cell.angle_gamma   90.00
#
_symmetry.space_group_name_H-M   'P 1'
#
loop_
_entity.id
_entity.type
_entity.pdbx_description
1 polymer ?
#
loop_
_entity_poly.entity_id
_entity_poly.type
_entity_poly.pdbx_seq_one_letter_code
_entity_poly.pdbx_strand_id
1 'polypeptide(L)'
;MWGYSELESESAFDPVLELLLSACASELEKLRFEQENSRARITDRILEIIFPNQIVGVVPSQTLLQLTPVENNVQLSRYNHFKAIKKTQNIYDPTQVNTKDIYFSPTLEMKLTTAQVKYLLYGNKVLQQESFFYQEEIARSERNIPSGEFWIGIHAPGVEKLEDLCFYIDVNNKEQKEFFTYYLQQVKVFSEGKEYELVEGYNTPTNSIEYENIISKNYTGIDAIYNEVNQFYQANFFTLKGTIYPKTEEEKSVATTLLENYFLDHKFITEKDIIWLQFKFYEVITPKVLENVRIALNCVPAINIRNTEDYKRIKGQLTIYPITGEDSFLDIDYISDNYKKRYDVKNYLSDDNISIVLRRGGVARFDERNALEHLQHLLGLIREETASFSAIGNDFAIEEELKQIGQNLASIYQNIKEKNLSLNPNPYLIFSSNNKEMDMNFTISYWHTAAEEGNDIKTGISLVCDSENKTAISKAIVVKPSFGGRRGLTTSDKILEYRNALLSRGRIVTIADVKTFAKSHFKHTIKGLEVQKGTKKEVSLKGGFKRTIDIYLNKNKEVEVSETEWEYLKDSFLIKLEKASTNIYPYRIFEK
;
A
#
# COMPACT_ATOMS: atom_id res chain seq x y z
N MET A 1 69.16 -35.20 13.07
CA MET A 1 69.34 -35.61 14.48
C MET A 1 68.94 -34.43 15.36
N TRP A 2 67.64 -34.26 15.58
CA TRP A 2 67.08 -33.48 16.69
C TRP A 2 66.40 -34.54 17.54
N GLY A 3 67.02 -34.88 18.66
CA GLY A 3 66.74 -36.09 19.44
C GLY A 3 65.39 -36.07 20.15
N TYR A 4 64.31 -36.36 19.43
CA TYR A 4 63.04 -36.76 20.01
C TYR A 4 62.96 -38.29 20.06
N SER A 5 62.77 -38.85 21.25
CA SER A 5 62.36 -40.24 21.42
C SER A 5 60.87 -40.36 21.09
N GLU A 6 60.50 -41.32 20.23
CA GLU A 6 59.12 -41.64 19.82
C GLU A 6 58.24 -42.23 20.95
N LEU A 7 58.48 -41.83 22.21
CA LEU A 7 57.83 -42.33 23.42
C LEU A 7 57.43 -41.19 24.38
N GLU A 8 57.14 -40.00 23.85
CA GLU A 8 56.29 -39.05 24.57
C GLU A 8 54.84 -39.39 24.22
N SER A 9 54.11 -39.89 25.22
CA SER A 9 52.67 -40.12 25.14
C SER A 9 51.96 -38.87 24.60
N GLU A 10 50.83 -39.00 23.90
CA GLU A 10 49.94 -37.87 23.58
C GLU A 10 49.59 -37.01 24.82
N SER A 11 49.79 -37.54 26.03
CA SER A 11 49.66 -36.84 27.32
C SER A 11 50.88 -35.99 27.75
N ALA A 12 51.93 -35.88 26.92
CA ALA A 12 53.10 -35.03 27.15
C ALA A 12 53.00 -33.66 26.44
N PHE A 13 51.84 -33.33 25.87
CA PHE A 13 51.58 -31.97 25.42
C PHE A 13 51.46 -31.07 26.66
N ASP A 14 52.25 -29.99 26.71
CA ASP A 14 52.19 -29.04 27.81
C ASP A 14 50.75 -28.49 27.91
N PRO A 15 50.04 -28.72 29.04
CA PRO A 15 48.65 -28.28 29.21
C PRO A 15 48.47 -26.78 29.01
N VAL A 16 49.51 -25.97 29.30
CA VAL A 16 49.48 -24.53 29.05
C VAL A 16 49.51 -24.24 27.56
N LEU A 17 50.27 -25.02 26.79
CA LEU A 17 50.43 -24.87 25.36
C LEU A 17 49.17 -25.36 24.61
N GLU A 18 48.54 -26.43 25.09
CA GLU A 18 47.21 -26.87 24.64
C GLU A 18 46.12 -25.82 24.94
N LEU A 19 46.14 -25.24 26.14
CA LEU A 19 45.21 -24.18 26.55
C LEU A 19 45.42 -22.90 25.72
N LEU A 20 46.67 -22.52 25.45
CA LEU A 20 46.99 -21.38 24.58
C LEU A 20 46.57 -21.62 23.13
N LEU A 21 46.77 -22.82 22.59
CA LEU A 21 46.37 -23.15 21.23
C LEU A 21 44.84 -23.20 21.07
N SER A 22 44.14 -23.78 22.04
CA SER A 22 42.67 -23.82 22.05
C SER A 22 42.05 -22.43 22.25
N ALA A 23 42.58 -21.62 23.16
CA ALA A 23 42.17 -20.22 23.33
C ALA A 23 42.42 -19.40 22.05
N CYS A 24 43.59 -19.57 21.42
CA CYS A 24 43.92 -18.89 20.16
C CYS A 24 42.99 -19.32 19.01
N ALA A 25 42.70 -20.62 18.89
CA ALA A 25 41.76 -21.14 17.89
C ALA A 25 40.34 -20.57 18.10
N SER A 26 39.87 -20.51 19.35
CA SER A 26 38.58 -19.91 19.72
C SER A 26 38.53 -18.42 19.37
N GLU A 27 39.57 -17.65 19.70
CA GLU A 27 39.64 -16.21 19.35
C GLU A 27 39.70 -15.99 17.83
N LEU A 28 40.40 -16.85 17.09
CA LEU A 28 40.43 -16.79 15.61
C LEU A 28 39.07 -17.12 14.99
N GLU A 29 38.35 -18.10 15.54
CA GLU A 29 36.99 -18.44 15.12
C GLU A 29 36.02 -17.27 15.40
N LYS A 30 36.09 -16.66 16.58
CA LYS A 30 35.31 -15.45 16.94
C LYS A 30 35.58 -14.31 15.97
N LEU A 31 36.85 -14.03 15.66
CA LEU A 31 37.23 -12.99 14.70
C LEU A 31 36.65 -13.25 13.31
N ARG A 32 36.66 -14.52 12.87
CA ARG A 32 36.08 -14.91 11.58
C ARG A 32 34.57 -14.71 11.56
N PHE A 33 33.86 -15.14 12.60
CA PHE A 33 32.42 -14.97 12.73
C PHE A 33 32.03 -13.48 12.75
N GLU A 34 32.75 -12.65 13.51
CA GLU A 34 32.53 -11.19 13.50
C GLU A 34 32.86 -10.55 12.16
N GLN A 35 33.87 -11.04 11.44
CA GLN A 35 34.19 -10.55 10.10
C GLN A 35 33.08 -10.87 9.09
N GLU A 36 32.55 -12.10 9.10
CA GLU A 36 31.43 -12.51 8.23
C GLU A 36 30.17 -11.71 8.54
N ASN A 37 29.82 -11.56 9.82
CA ASN A 37 28.70 -10.73 10.25
C ASN A 37 28.89 -9.26 9.89
N SER A 38 30.11 -8.72 10.04
CA SER A 38 30.43 -7.34 9.66
C SER A 38 30.24 -7.10 8.17
N ARG A 39 30.69 -8.04 7.31
CA ARG A 39 30.49 -7.96 5.86
C ARG A 39 29.00 -7.94 5.49
N ALA A 40 28.19 -8.80 6.11
CA ALA A 40 26.75 -8.81 5.89
C ALA A 40 26.13 -7.46 6.29
N ARG A 41 26.44 -6.94 7.48
CA ARG A 41 25.95 -5.65 7.99
C ARG A 41 26.34 -4.47 7.11
N ILE A 42 27.61 -4.42 6.68
CA ILE A 42 28.10 -3.34 5.80
C ILE A 42 27.39 -3.42 4.45
N THR A 43 27.23 -4.62 3.90
CA THR A 43 26.53 -4.82 2.63
C THR A 43 25.08 -4.36 2.74
N ASP A 44 24.34 -4.82 3.75
CA ASP A 44 22.96 -4.38 3.99
C ASP A 44 22.85 -2.87 4.18
N ARG A 45 23.79 -2.27 4.93
CA ARG A 45 23.79 -0.82 5.14
C ARG A 45 24.07 -0.04 3.85
N ILE A 46 25.00 -0.51 3.03
CA ILE A 46 25.29 0.08 1.72
C ILE A 46 24.04 -0.04 0.83
N LEU A 47 23.37 -1.20 0.84
CA LEU A 47 22.16 -1.43 0.06
C LEU A 47 21.00 -0.53 0.52
N GLU A 48 20.79 -0.37 1.83
CA GLU A 48 19.80 0.57 2.39
C GLU A 48 20.07 2.03 1.99
N ILE A 49 21.35 2.42 1.87
CA ILE A 49 21.73 3.79 1.48
C ILE A 49 21.57 3.98 -0.03
N ILE A 50 21.92 2.97 -0.83
CA ILE A 50 21.87 3.05 -2.30
C ILE A 50 20.43 2.94 -2.82
N PHE A 51 19.57 2.16 -2.17
CA PHE A 51 18.23 1.87 -2.64
C PHE A 51 17.15 2.44 -1.71
N PRO A 52 16.16 3.18 -2.25
CA PRO A 52 15.04 3.63 -1.44
C PRO A 52 14.20 2.44 -0.93
N ASN A 53 13.70 2.55 0.31
CA ASN A 53 12.86 1.54 0.97
C ASN A 53 11.60 1.12 0.18
N GLN A 54 11.17 1.93 -0.80
CA GLN A 54 10.02 1.67 -1.67
C GLN A 54 10.16 0.38 -2.49
N ILE A 55 11.38 -0.12 -2.71
CA ILE A 55 11.63 -1.32 -3.53
C ILE A 55 11.46 -2.61 -2.72
N VAL A 56 11.67 -2.56 -1.40
CA VAL A 56 11.93 -3.73 -0.56
C VAL A 56 10.97 -3.86 0.64
N GLY A 57 10.32 -2.77 1.01
CA GLY A 57 9.39 -2.70 2.14
C GLY A 57 8.06 -3.42 1.90
N VAL A 58 7.26 -3.46 2.97
CA VAL A 58 5.88 -3.94 2.92
C VAL A 58 5.04 -2.98 2.08
N VAL A 59 4.15 -3.52 1.25
CA VAL A 59 3.24 -2.73 0.40
C VAL A 59 1.80 -3.01 0.83
N PRO A 60 1.00 -1.98 1.16
CA PRO A 60 -0.40 -2.18 1.51
C PRO A 60 -1.23 -2.55 0.28
N SER A 61 -2.31 -3.31 0.49
CA SER A 61 -3.30 -3.52 -0.57
C SER A 61 -4.09 -2.25 -0.84
N GLN A 62 -4.55 -2.06 -2.07
CA GLN A 62 -5.37 -0.93 -2.48
C GLN A 62 -6.74 -1.38 -2.96
N THR A 63 -7.73 -0.51 -2.84
CA THR A 63 -9.12 -0.73 -3.25
C THR A 63 -9.78 0.61 -3.59
N LEU A 64 -10.98 0.53 -4.15
CA LEU A 64 -11.84 1.69 -4.37
C LEU A 64 -13.09 1.52 -3.51
N LEU A 65 -13.40 2.51 -2.68
CA LEU A 65 -14.58 2.52 -1.82
C LEU A 65 -15.62 3.50 -2.35
N GLN A 66 -16.90 3.16 -2.23
CA GLN A 66 -18.01 4.10 -2.38
C GLN A 66 -18.55 4.42 -1.00
N LEU A 67 -18.59 5.72 -0.66
CA LEU A 67 -19.02 6.20 0.64
C LEU A 67 -20.35 6.94 0.55
N THR A 68 -21.23 6.73 1.52
CA THR A 68 -22.49 7.47 1.64
C THR A 68 -22.40 8.39 2.86
N PRO A 69 -22.18 9.70 2.67
CA PRO A 69 -22.17 10.63 3.80
C PRO A 69 -23.58 10.85 4.34
N VAL A 70 -23.67 11.25 5.61
CA VAL A 70 -24.92 11.61 6.29
C VAL A 70 -25.31 13.05 5.96
N GLU A 71 -24.31 13.93 5.87
CA GLU A 71 -24.46 15.35 5.55
C GLU A 71 -23.84 15.67 4.19
N ASN A 72 -24.30 16.75 3.57
CA ASN A 72 -23.75 17.18 2.29
C ASN A 72 -22.45 17.99 2.48
N ASN A 73 -21.51 17.89 1.54
CA ASN A 73 -20.19 18.53 1.57
C ASN A 73 -19.30 18.12 2.76
N VAL A 74 -19.38 16.84 3.19
CA VAL A 74 -18.51 16.29 4.23
C VAL A 74 -17.07 16.19 3.73
N GLN A 75 -16.12 16.72 4.50
CA GLN A 75 -14.69 16.57 4.23
C GLN A 75 -14.21 15.23 4.79
N LEU A 76 -13.77 14.34 3.90
CA LEU A 76 -13.17 13.06 4.26
C LEU A 76 -11.69 13.25 4.63
N SER A 77 -11.27 12.68 5.75
CA SER A 77 -9.87 12.69 6.21
C SER A 77 -9.16 11.39 5.86
N ARG A 78 -7.84 11.47 5.65
CA ARG A 78 -6.96 10.29 5.46
C ARG A 78 -6.89 9.38 6.69
N TYR A 79 -7.18 9.93 7.88
CA TYR A 79 -7.20 9.18 9.14
C TYR A 79 -8.52 8.44 9.39
N ASN A 80 -9.48 8.51 8.46
CA ASN A 80 -10.70 7.72 8.58
C ASN A 80 -10.41 6.26 8.24
N HIS A 81 -11.04 5.34 8.98
CA HIS A 81 -10.81 3.91 8.86
C HIS A 81 -12.15 3.19 8.63
N PHE A 82 -12.14 2.26 7.67
CA PHE A 82 -13.28 1.42 7.33
C PHE A 82 -12.88 -0.04 7.48
N LYS A 83 -13.61 -0.77 8.33
CA LYS A 83 -13.26 -2.14 8.73
C LYS A 83 -13.96 -3.16 7.85
N ALA A 84 -13.18 -4.06 7.24
CA ALA A 84 -13.62 -5.28 6.59
C ALA A 84 -13.35 -6.48 7.49
N ILE A 85 -14.27 -7.46 7.50
CA ILE A 85 -14.04 -8.74 8.17
C ILE A 85 -13.73 -9.78 7.09
N LYS A 86 -12.48 -10.23 7.03
CA LYS A 86 -12.06 -11.30 6.13
C LYS A 86 -12.23 -12.64 6.84
N LYS A 87 -12.97 -13.55 6.21
CA LYS A 87 -13.16 -14.92 6.69
C LYS A 87 -12.29 -15.86 5.87
N THR A 88 -11.35 -16.53 6.52
CA THR A 88 -10.48 -17.53 5.91
C THR A 88 -10.77 -18.89 6.54
N GLN A 89 -11.00 -19.91 5.72
CA GLN A 89 -11.13 -21.28 6.21
C GLN A 89 -9.75 -21.78 6.65
N ASN A 90 -9.69 -22.46 7.78
CA ASN A 90 -8.46 -23.10 8.21
C ASN A 90 -8.17 -24.29 7.28
N ILE A 91 -6.98 -24.30 6.68
CA ILE A 91 -6.54 -25.33 5.73
C ILE A 91 -6.48 -26.71 6.40
N TYR A 92 -6.23 -26.75 7.71
CA TYR A 92 -6.09 -27.97 8.49
C TYR A 92 -7.39 -28.44 9.15
N ASP A 93 -8.37 -27.55 9.33
CA ASP A 93 -9.68 -27.86 9.88
C ASP A 93 -10.77 -27.04 9.16
N PRO A 94 -11.47 -27.63 8.16
CA PRO A 94 -12.49 -26.93 7.39
C PRO A 94 -13.68 -26.41 8.21
N THR A 95 -13.85 -26.90 9.45
CA THR A 95 -14.93 -26.45 10.35
C THR A 95 -14.58 -25.16 11.09
N GLN A 96 -13.30 -24.79 11.16
CA GLN A 96 -12.84 -23.56 11.80
C GLN A 96 -12.68 -22.43 10.79
N VAL A 97 -13.48 -21.38 10.96
CA VAL A 97 -13.39 -20.15 10.18
C VAL A 97 -12.62 -19.12 10.99
N ASN A 98 -11.40 -18.81 10.55
CA ASN A 98 -10.63 -17.71 11.11
C ASN A 98 -11.16 -16.39 10.56
N THR A 99 -11.42 -15.44 11.46
CA THR A 99 -11.83 -14.08 11.10
C THR A 99 -10.68 -13.13 11.38
N LYS A 100 -10.29 -12.34 10.38
CA LYS A 100 -9.31 -11.27 10.52
C LYS A 100 -9.95 -9.92 10.17
N ASP A 101 -9.64 -8.94 10.99
CA ASP A 101 -10.05 -7.56 10.78
C ASP A 101 -9.06 -6.84 9.87
N ILE A 102 -9.57 -6.22 8.82
CA ILE A 102 -8.78 -5.59 7.75
C ILE A 102 -9.27 -4.15 7.62
N TYR A 103 -8.40 -3.17 7.85
CA TYR A 103 -8.77 -1.75 7.86
C TYR A 103 -8.34 -1.07 6.56
N PHE A 104 -9.20 -0.22 6.00
CA PHE A 104 -8.90 0.61 4.84
C PHE A 104 -9.06 2.09 5.16
N SER A 105 -8.10 2.90 4.73
CA SER A 105 -8.10 4.35 4.89
C SER A 105 -7.99 5.09 3.56
N PRO A 106 -8.63 6.26 3.42
CA PRO A 106 -8.53 7.10 2.23
C PRO A 106 -7.10 7.56 1.96
N THR A 107 -6.75 7.63 0.69
CA THR A 107 -5.43 8.05 0.19
C THR A 107 -5.35 9.55 -0.07
N LEU A 108 -6.49 10.21 -0.25
CA LEU A 108 -6.62 11.65 -0.37
C LEU A 108 -7.82 12.16 0.42
N GLU A 109 -7.80 13.46 0.73
CA GLU A 109 -8.97 14.13 1.28
C GLU A 109 -9.91 14.49 0.13
N MET A 110 -11.19 14.19 0.28
CA MET A 110 -12.21 14.46 -0.74
C MET A 110 -13.44 15.08 -0.09
N LYS A 111 -14.11 15.97 -0.82
CA LYS A 111 -15.44 16.45 -0.45
C LYS A 111 -16.47 15.44 -0.94
N LEU A 112 -17.33 14.97 -0.04
CA LEU A 112 -18.39 14.01 -0.36
C LEU A 112 -19.75 14.71 -0.34
N THR A 113 -20.68 14.23 -1.15
CA THR A 113 -22.04 14.78 -1.26
C THR A 113 -23.08 13.72 -0.92
N THR A 114 -24.26 14.09 -0.44
CA THR A 114 -25.34 13.12 -0.21
C THR A 114 -25.97 12.62 -1.52
N ALA A 115 -25.62 13.26 -2.64
CA ALA A 115 -26.12 12.95 -3.97
C ALA A 115 -25.69 11.55 -4.44
N GLN A 116 -26.61 10.86 -5.12
CA GLN A 116 -26.39 9.54 -5.69
C GLN A 116 -26.91 9.46 -7.13
N VAL A 117 -26.20 8.74 -7.99
CA VAL A 117 -26.66 8.46 -9.36
C VAL A 117 -27.79 7.44 -9.30
N LYS A 118 -28.98 7.84 -9.77
CA LYS A 118 -30.19 7.01 -9.74
C LYS A 118 -30.68 6.59 -11.13
N TYR A 119 -30.56 7.46 -12.12
CA TYR A 119 -31.04 7.19 -13.48
C TYR A 119 -29.95 7.42 -14.53
N LEU A 120 -29.94 6.58 -15.57
CA LEU A 120 -29.08 6.73 -16.74
C LEU A 120 -29.95 6.52 -17.99
N LEU A 121 -29.92 7.46 -18.94
CA LEU A 121 -30.69 7.38 -20.17
C LEU A 121 -29.78 7.53 -21.38
N TYR A 122 -29.96 6.64 -22.35
CA TYR A 122 -29.24 6.64 -23.62
C TYR A 122 -30.06 5.94 -24.69
N GLY A 123 -29.98 6.42 -25.93
CA GLY A 123 -30.77 5.86 -27.04
C GLY A 123 -32.27 5.88 -26.70
N ASN A 124 -32.88 4.72 -26.55
CA ASN A 124 -34.27 4.57 -26.12
C ASN A 124 -34.44 3.94 -24.72
N LYS A 125 -33.36 3.66 -23.98
CA LYS A 125 -33.44 2.95 -22.70
C LYS A 125 -33.32 3.92 -21.52
N VAL A 126 -34.03 3.58 -20.45
CA VAL A 126 -33.90 4.19 -19.12
C VAL A 126 -33.48 3.12 -18.15
N LEU A 127 -32.29 3.27 -17.57
CA LEU A 127 -31.79 2.41 -16.53
C LEU A 127 -31.93 3.10 -15.17
N GLN A 128 -32.46 2.37 -14.19
CA GLN A 128 -32.40 2.74 -12.79
C GLN A 128 -31.21 2.03 -12.14
N GLN A 129 -30.36 2.78 -11.45
CA GLN A 129 -29.21 2.28 -10.73
C GLN A 129 -29.55 2.16 -9.24
N GLU A 130 -29.72 0.93 -8.76
CA GLU A 130 -29.92 0.67 -7.31
C GLU A 130 -28.59 0.64 -6.55
N SER A 131 -27.55 0.14 -7.21
CA SER A 131 -26.19 0.12 -6.69
C SER A 131 -25.21 0.24 -7.84
N PHE A 132 -23.93 0.49 -7.54
CA PHE A 132 -22.91 0.53 -8.59
C PHE A 132 -22.85 -0.76 -9.44
N PHE A 133 -23.24 -1.91 -8.87
CA PHE A 133 -23.16 -3.22 -9.53
C PHE A 133 -24.44 -3.64 -10.24
N TYR A 134 -25.58 -3.03 -9.92
CA TYR A 134 -26.88 -3.46 -10.40
C TYR A 134 -27.66 -2.28 -10.99
N GLN A 135 -28.08 -2.47 -12.25
CA GLN A 135 -28.91 -1.54 -13.00
C GLN A 135 -30.07 -2.32 -13.61
N GLU A 136 -31.27 -1.76 -13.50
CA GLU A 136 -32.50 -2.35 -14.04
C GLU A 136 -33.07 -1.45 -15.15
N GLU A 137 -33.50 -2.05 -16.26
CA GLU A 137 -34.19 -1.32 -17.33
C GLU A 137 -35.65 -1.11 -16.94
N ILE A 138 -36.02 0.14 -16.61
CA ILE A 138 -37.35 0.47 -16.11
C ILE A 138 -38.29 0.99 -17.20
N ALA A 139 -37.75 1.51 -18.29
CA ALA A 139 -38.53 2.05 -19.40
C ALA A 139 -37.76 1.99 -20.71
N ARG A 140 -38.54 1.90 -21.79
CA ARG A 140 -38.05 1.97 -23.16
C ARG A 140 -38.97 2.87 -23.98
N SER A 141 -38.40 3.87 -24.65
CA SER A 141 -39.14 4.76 -25.54
C SER A 141 -39.24 4.22 -26.97
N GLU A 142 -40.28 4.65 -27.68
CA GLU A 142 -40.41 4.49 -29.14
C GLU A 142 -39.49 5.43 -29.91
N ARG A 143 -39.14 6.60 -29.34
CA ARG A 143 -38.23 7.58 -29.94
C ARG A 143 -36.85 7.48 -29.30
N ASN A 144 -35.82 7.43 -30.13
CA ASN A 144 -34.45 7.53 -29.64
C ASN A 144 -34.11 8.98 -29.30
N ILE A 145 -33.47 9.17 -28.16
CA ILE A 145 -32.67 10.35 -27.85
C ILE A 145 -31.59 10.49 -28.95
N PRO A 146 -31.23 11.71 -29.37
CA PRO A 146 -30.16 11.94 -30.34
C PRO A 146 -28.87 11.17 -30.02
N SER A 147 -28.19 10.70 -31.06
CA SER A 147 -26.93 9.96 -30.90
C SER A 147 -25.86 10.87 -30.28
N GLY A 148 -25.12 10.35 -29.30
CA GLY A 148 -24.15 11.14 -28.53
C GLY A 148 -24.73 11.90 -27.34
N GLU A 149 -26.04 11.82 -27.06
CA GLU A 149 -26.59 12.34 -25.81
C GLU A 149 -26.70 11.25 -24.75
N PHE A 150 -26.25 11.56 -23.53
CA PHE A 150 -26.33 10.71 -22.37
C PHE A 150 -26.84 11.50 -21.18
N TRP A 151 -27.96 11.08 -20.59
CA TRP A 151 -28.57 11.79 -19.48
C TRP A 151 -28.34 11.03 -18.17
N ILE A 152 -27.91 11.76 -17.14
CA ILE A 152 -27.64 11.23 -15.81
C ILE A 152 -28.59 11.92 -14.83
N GLY A 153 -29.42 11.14 -14.15
CA GLY A 153 -30.30 11.61 -13.07
C GLY A 153 -29.64 11.40 -11.71
N ILE A 154 -29.35 12.49 -11.04
CA ILE A 154 -28.74 12.52 -9.71
C ILE A 154 -29.82 12.79 -8.69
N HIS A 155 -30.03 11.86 -7.77
CA HIS A 155 -30.90 12.04 -6.63
C HIS A 155 -30.15 12.75 -5.50
N ALA A 156 -30.64 13.93 -5.09
CA ALA A 156 -30.02 14.78 -4.07
C ALA A 156 -31.07 15.32 -3.09
N PRO A 157 -31.55 14.51 -2.14
CA PRO A 157 -32.63 14.89 -1.25
C PRO A 157 -32.19 15.94 -0.23
N GLY A 158 -32.95 17.04 -0.12
CA GLY A 158 -32.74 18.07 0.91
C GLY A 158 -31.41 18.83 0.82
N VAL A 159 -30.81 18.89 -0.38
CA VAL A 159 -29.52 19.57 -0.59
C VAL A 159 -29.74 20.99 -1.13
N GLU A 160 -29.12 21.99 -0.51
CA GLU A 160 -29.17 23.38 -1.01
C GLU A 160 -28.23 23.63 -2.19
N LYS A 161 -27.04 23.01 -2.17
CA LYS A 161 -26.01 23.19 -3.19
C LYS A 161 -25.11 21.97 -3.33
N LEU A 162 -24.81 21.61 -4.56
CA LEU A 162 -23.79 20.62 -4.92
C LEU A 162 -22.59 21.35 -5.52
N GLU A 163 -21.43 21.18 -4.93
CA GLU A 163 -20.18 21.82 -5.37
C GLU A 163 -19.19 20.78 -5.84
N ASP A 164 -18.57 20.99 -7.00
CA ASP A 164 -17.46 20.19 -7.53
C ASP A 164 -17.73 18.68 -7.45
N LEU A 165 -18.81 18.23 -8.11
CA LEU A 165 -19.23 16.83 -8.12
C LEU A 165 -18.16 15.94 -8.76
N CYS A 166 -17.63 15.00 -7.97
CA CYS A 166 -16.62 14.05 -8.42
C CYS A 166 -17.29 12.74 -8.85
N PHE A 167 -17.26 12.46 -10.15
CA PHE A 167 -17.73 11.23 -10.76
C PHE A 167 -16.61 10.21 -10.88
N TYR A 168 -16.89 8.98 -10.49
CA TYR A 168 -16.12 7.82 -10.89
C TYR A 168 -16.83 7.14 -12.06
N ILE A 169 -16.15 7.05 -13.20
CA ILE A 169 -16.68 6.51 -14.44
C ILE A 169 -15.82 5.32 -14.86
N ASP A 170 -16.43 4.14 -14.90
CA ASP A 170 -15.78 2.90 -15.32
C ASP A 170 -16.45 2.32 -16.56
N VAL A 171 -15.66 1.70 -17.42
CA VAL A 171 -16.14 1.07 -18.65
C VAL A 171 -15.78 -0.41 -18.57
N ASN A 172 -16.80 -1.26 -18.51
CA ASN A 172 -16.61 -2.70 -18.35
C ASN A 172 -15.89 -3.33 -19.57
N ASN A 173 -15.99 -2.70 -20.75
CA ASN A 173 -15.33 -3.15 -21.97
C ASN A 173 -14.00 -2.42 -22.20
N LYS A 174 -12.88 -3.16 -22.10
CA LYS A 174 -11.51 -2.62 -22.22
C LYS A 174 -11.20 -2.01 -23.59
N GLU A 175 -11.73 -2.57 -24.68
CA GLU A 175 -11.50 -2.03 -26.02
C GLU A 175 -12.19 -0.69 -26.22
N GLN A 176 -13.37 -0.54 -25.60
CA GLN A 176 -14.16 0.69 -25.65
C GLN A 176 -13.67 1.74 -24.64
N LYS A 177 -12.96 1.33 -23.58
CA LYS A 177 -12.52 2.22 -22.50
C LYS A 177 -11.70 3.40 -23.03
N GLU A 178 -10.63 3.14 -23.76
CA GLU A 178 -9.76 4.21 -24.29
C GLU A 178 -10.50 5.11 -25.29
N PHE A 179 -11.37 4.51 -26.12
CA PHE A 179 -12.23 5.26 -27.01
C PHE A 179 -13.15 6.20 -26.24
N PHE A 180 -13.87 5.68 -25.25
CA PHE A 180 -14.81 6.45 -24.43
C PHE A 180 -14.12 7.55 -23.61
N THR A 181 -13.02 7.23 -22.92
CA THR A 181 -12.24 8.19 -22.13
C THR A 181 -11.76 9.37 -22.97
N TYR A 182 -11.32 9.13 -24.21
CA TYR A 182 -10.91 10.21 -25.12
C TYR A 182 -12.05 11.19 -25.44
N TYR A 183 -13.27 10.69 -25.72
CA TYR A 183 -14.42 11.56 -25.97
C TYR A 183 -14.98 12.20 -24.69
N LEU A 184 -14.78 11.56 -23.54
CA LEU A 184 -15.18 12.09 -22.24
C LEU A 184 -14.42 13.38 -21.88
N GLN A 185 -13.14 13.49 -22.27
CA GLN A 185 -12.37 14.73 -22.12
C GLN A 185 -12.89 15.90 -22.98
N GLN A 186 -13.76 15.64 -23.95
CA GLN A 186 -14.29 16.64 -24.89
C GLN A 186 -15.81 16.81 -24.73
N VAL A 187 -16.40 16.17 -23.71
CA VAL A 187 -17.85 16.20 -23.50
C VAL A 187 -18.27 17.57 -23.00
N LYS A 188 -19.45 18.00 -23.43
CA LYS A 188 -20.11 19.18 -22.87
C LYS A 188 -21.23 18.75 -21.95
N VAL A 189 -21.16 19.16 -20.70
CA VAL A 189 -22.18 18.83 -19.70
C VAL A 189 -23.09 20.02 -19.50
N PHE A 190 -24.40 19.79 -19.60
CA PHE A 190 -25.42 20.82 -19.38
C PHE A 190 -26.33 20.43 -18.21
N SER A 191 -26.69 21.40 -17.39
CA SER A 191 -27.75 21.28 -16.39
C SER A 191 -28.64 22.50 -16.51
N GLU A 192 -29.95 22.30 -16.67
CA GLU A 192 -30.92 23.41 -16.86
C GLU A 192 -30.53 24.43 -17.94
N GLY A 193 -29.85 23.99 -19.00
CA GLY A 193 -29.36 24.86 -20.09
C GLY A 193 -28.06 25.62 -19.79
N LYS A 194 -27.49 25.52 -18.59
CA LYS A 194 -26.17 26.04 -18.24
C LYS A 194 -25.09 25.00 -18.53
N GLU A 195 -24.01 25.40 -19.22
CA GLU A 195 -22.84 24.57 -19.49
C GLU A 195 -21.93 24.51 -18.25
N TYR A 196 -21.46 23.31 -17.92
CA TYR A 196 -20.52 23.03 -16.84
C TYR A 196 -19.29 22.33 -17.41
N GLU A 197 -18.11 22.70 -16.89
CA GLU A 197 -16.84 22.11 -17.32
C GLU A 197 -16.58 20.80 -16.57
N LEU A 198 -16.28 19.73 -17.32
CA LEU A 198 -15.90 18.44 -16.77
C LEU A 198 -14.37 18.30 -16.88
N VAL A 199 -13.68 18.27 -15.75
CA VAL A 199 -12.21 18.19 -15.68
C VAL A 199 -11.80 16.81 -15.20
N GLU A 200 -10.78 16.21 -15.81
CA GLU A 200 -10.22 14.93 -15.36
C GLU A 200 -9.51 15.08 -14.00
N GLY A 201 -9.77 14.16 -13.08
CA GLY A 201 -9.19 14.10 -11.74
C GLY A 201 -10.19 14.36 -10.61
N TYR A 202 -9.64 14.51 -9.40
CA TYR A 202 -10.37 14.62 -8.15
C TYR A 202 -10.91 16.04 -7.89
N ASN A 203 -11.88 16.15 -6.97
CA ASN A 203 -12.47 17.43 -6.61
C ASN A 203 -11.57 18.31 -5.71
N THR A 204 -10.57 17.71 -5.09
CA THR A 204 -9.52 18.41 -4.33
C THR A 204 -8.23 18.43 -5.14
N PRO A 205 -7.43 19.50 -5.04
CA PRO A 205 -6.12 19.53 -5.66
C PRO A 205 -5.29 18.40 -5.05
N THR A 206 -4.83 17.48 -5.91
CA THR A 206 -3.79 16.53 -5.51
C THR A 206 -2.53 17.35 -5.38
N ASN A 207 -2.06 17.60 -4.16
CA ASN A 207 -0.79 18.29 -3.94
C ASN A 207 0.31 17.49 -4.66
N SER A 208 0.70 17.93 -5.86
CA SER A 208 1.90 17.46 -6.51
C SER A 208 3.03 17.72 -5.53
N ILE A 209 3.67 16.66 -5.05
CA ILE A 209 4.70 16.75 -4.02
C ILE A 209 5.68 17.85 -4.41
N GLU A 210 5.73 18.94 -3.63
CA GLU A 210 6.81 19.91 -3.76
C GLU A 210 8.11 19.16 -3.50
N TYR A 211 9.00 19.12 -4.50
CA TYR A 211 10.27 18.39 -4.43
C TYR A 211 11.11 18.77 -3.19
N GLU A 212 10.89 19.95 -2.60
CA GLU A 212 11.51 20.42 -1.36
C GLU A 212 11.07 19.62 -0.10
N ASN A 213 9.84 19.08 -0.08
CA ASN A 213 9.36 18.22 1.01
C ASN A 213 9.99 16.81 0.96
N ILE A 214 10.38 16.33 -0.23
CA ILE A 214 11.03 15.02 -0.42
C ILE A 214 12.45 15.02 0.15
N ILE A 215 13.16 16.15 0.04
CA ILE A 215 14.56 16.27 0.48
C ILE A 215 14.64 16.50 2.00
N SER A 216 13.63 17.15 2.59
CA SER A 216 13.63 17.52 4.02
C SER A 216 13.06 16.43 4.93
N LYS A 217 12.08 15.64 4.46
CA LYS A 217 11.40 14.59 5.24
C LYS A 217 11.81 13.21 4.73
N ASN A 218 12.75 12.55 5.39
CA ASN A 218 13.15 11.17 5.11
C ASN A 218 12.03 10.09 5.34
N TYR A 219 10.75 10.49 5.41
CA TYR A 219 9.57 9.70 5.78
C TYR A 219 8.42 9.79 4.76
N THR A 220 8.73 9.98 3.49
CA THR A 220 7.72 10.02 2.42
C THR A 220 7.32 8.63 1.92
N GLY A 221 7.45 7.57 2.73
CA GLY A 221 7.10 6.21 2.32
C GLY A 221 5.61 6.12 1.99
N ILE A 222 4.77 6.56 2.93
CA ILE A 222 3.32 6.51 2.77
C ILE A 222 2.79 7.52 1.74
N ASP A 223 3.36 8.73 1.67
CA ASP A 223 2.96 9.73 0.67
C ASP A 223 3.26 9.28 -0.76
N ALA A 224 4.37 8.57 -0.98
CA ALA A 224 4.66 7.98 -2.28
C ALA A 224 3.61 6.91 -2.65
N ILE A 225 3.20 6.08 -1.68
CA ILE A 225 2.14 5.08 -1.87
C ILE A 225 0.81 5.76 -2.20
N TYR A 226 0.42 6.81 -1.46
CA TYR A 226 -0.79 7.58 -1.74
C TYR A 226 -0.79 8.11 -3.18
N ASN A 227 0.32 8.70 -3.62
CA ASN A 227 0.42 9.22 -4.98
C ASN A 227 0.39 8.13 -6.05
N GLU A 228 1.01 6.96 -5.82
CA GLU A 228 0.94 5.83 -6.75
C GLU A 228 -0.52 5.35 -6.91
N VAL A 229 -1.24 5.19 -5.81
CA VAL A 229 -2.65 4.74 -5.81
C VAL A 229 -3.56 5.79 -6.45
N ASN A 230 -3.37 7.06 -6.12
CA ASN A 230 -4.16 8.15 -6.71
C ASN A 230 -3.98 8.21 -8.22
N GLN A 231 -2.73 8.14 -8.69
CA GLN A 231 -2.45 8.12 -10.12
C GLN A 231 -3.03 6.88 -10.84
N PHE A 232 -3.08 5.73 -10.17
CA PHE A 232 -3.68 4.52 -10.72
C PHE A 232 -5.17 4.69 -11.04
N TYR A 233 -5.92 5.35 -10.14
CA TYR A 233 -7.36 5.55 -10.35
C TYR A 233 -7.72 6.87 -11.06
N GLN A 234 -6.82 7.85 -11.12
CA GLN A 234 -7.07 9.21 -11.61
C GLN A 234 -7.79 9.27 -12.97
N ALA A 235 -7.41 8.42 -13.93
CA ALA A 235 -7.98 8.41 -15.28
C ALA A 235 -9.48 8.01 -15.34
N ASN A 236 -10.02 7.43 -14.25
CA ASN A 236 -11.44 7.09 -14.14
C ASN A 236 -12.24 8.16 -13.37
N PHE A 237 -11.58 9.21 -12.85
CA PHE A 237 -12.23 10.26 -12.07
C PHE A 237 -12.42 11.52 -12.90
N PHE A 238 -13.61 12.12 -12.79
CA PHE A 238 -13.99 13.33 -13.50
C PHE A 238 -14.75 14.26 -12.56
N THR A 239 -14.27 15.49 -12.40
CA THR A 239 -14.91 16.49 -11.55
C THR A 239 -15.65 17.51 -12.40
N LEU A 240 -16.95 17.66 -12.15
CA LEU A 240 -17.77 18.71 -12.72
C LEU A 240 -17.57 20.00 -11.93
N LYS A 241 -16.86 20.97 -12.50
CA LYS A 241 -16.53 22.22 -11.82
C LYS A 241 -17.71 23.17 -11.77
N GLY A 242 -17.98 23.68 -10.57
CA GLY A 242 -19.02 24.67 -10.31
C GLY A 242 -20.06 24.22 -9.30
N THR A 243 -21.06 25.09 -9.11
CA THR A 243 -22.14 24.88 -8.15
C THR A 243 -23.45 24.64 -8.88
N ILE A 244 -24.13 23.55 -8.52
CA ILE A 244 -25.47 23.21 -8.98
C ILE A 244 -26.43 23.44 -7.81
N TYR A 245 -27.48 24.20 -8.07
CA TYR A 245 -28.55 24.46 -7.11
C TYR A 245 -29.73 23.54 -7.48
N PRO A 246 -30.09 22.58 -6.62
CA PRO A 246 -31.29 21.78 -6.83
C PRO A 246 -32.51 22.71 -6.77
N LYS A 247 -33.45 22.57 -7.71
CA LYS A 247 -34.65 23.42 -7.73
C LYS A 247 -35.62 23.03 -6.62
N THR A 248 -36.25 24.02 -6.02
CA THR A 248 -37.41 23.87 -5.15
C THR A 248 -38.66 23.52 -5.99
N GLU A 249 -39.63 22.81 -5.41
CA GLU A 249 -40.74 22.06 -6.04
C GLU A 249 -41.63 22.76 -7.11
N GLU A 250 -41.44 24.05 -7.44
CA GLU A 250 -42.40 24.85 -8.23
C GLU A 250 -41.98 25.16 -9.68
N GLU A 251 -40.75 24.83 -10.11
CA GLU A 251 -40.28 25.12 -11.48
C GLU A 251 -40.13 23.85 -12.32
N LYS A 252 -40.92 23.73 -13.40
CA LYS A 252 -40.68 22.72 -14.45
C LYS A 252 -39.27 22.93 -15.02
N SER A 253 -38.43 21.91 -14.88
CA SER A 253 -37.06 21.91 -15.38
C SER A 253 -37.05 21.86 -16.93
N VAL A 254 -36.10 22.56 -17.55
CA VAL A 254 -35.90 22.49 -19.01
C VAL A 254 -35.55 21.05 -19.43
N ALA A 255 -34.84 20.33 -18.56
CA ALA A 255 -34.52 18.92 -18.76
C ALA A 255 -35.79 18.06 -18.72
N THR A 256 -36.70 18.29 -17.76
CA THR A 256 -37.97 17.55 -17.71
C THR A 256 -38.83 17.76 -18.95
N THR A 257 -38.92 18.99 -19.47
CA THR A 257 -39.66 19.25 -20.72
C THR A 257 -39.01 18.59 -21.94
N LEU A 258 -37.67 18.56 -22.00
CA LEU A 258 -36.96 17.84 -23.07
C LEU A 258 -37.16 16.33 -22.97
N LEU A 259 -37.09 15.76 -21.76
CA LEU A 259 -37.25 14.33 -21.53
C LEU A 259 -38.70 13.86 -21.73
N GLU A 260 -39.70 14.66 -21.36
CA GLU A 260 -41.13 14.39 -21.61
C GLU A 260 -41.43 14.21 -23.12
N ASN A 261 -40.70 14.91 -24.00
CA ASN A 261 -40.84 14.75 -25.46
C ASN A 261 -40.38 13.39 -25.97
N TYR A 262 -39.46 12.73 -25.25
CA TYR A 262 -38.94 11.41 -25.59
C TYR A 262 -39.62 10.30 -24.80
N PHE A 263 -39.98 10.52 -23.54
CA PHE A 263 -40.54 9.54 -22.63
C PHE A 263 -41.88 10.08 -22.09
N LEU A 264 -42.96 9.81 -22.82
CA LEU A 264 -44.31 10.19 -22.42
C LEU A 264 -44.74 9.42 -21.16
N ASP A 265 -45.38 10.11 -20.20
CA ASP A 265 -46.08 9.54 -19.05
C ASP A 265 -45.28 8.70 -18.03
N HIS A 266 -43.95 8.83 -18.00
CA HIS A 266 -43.15 8.10 -17.02
C HIS A 266 -42.86 8.91 -15.74
N LYS A 267 -43.29 8.34 -14.59
CA LYS A 267 -43.16 8.94 -13.24
C LYS A 267 -41.72 9.27 -12.81
N PHE A 268 -40.71 8.63 -13.40
CA PHE A 268 -39.30 8.87 -13.05
C PHE A 268 -38.81 10.26 -13.45
N ILE A 269 -39.43 10.91 -14.45
CA ILE A 269 -39.03 12.23 -14.95
C ILE A 269 -39.42 13.32 -13.94
N THR A 270 -40.57 13.14 -13.30
CA THR A 270 -41.16 14.06 -12.31
C THR A 270 -40.88 13.66 -10.86
N GLU A 271 -40.01 12.69 -10.64
CA GLU A 271 -39.68 12.27 -9.28
C GLU A 271 -38.90 13.39 -8.56
N LYS A 272 -39.24 13.60 -7.29
CA LYS A 272 -38.70 14.70 -6.49
C LYS A 272 -37.20 14.52 -6.24
N ASP A 273 -36.51 15.65 -6.07
CA ASP A 273 -35.09 15.73 -5.73
C ASP A 273 -34.15 15.09 -6.77
N ILE A 274 -34.51 15.13 -8.05
CA ILE A 274 -33.66 14.66 -9.15
C ILE A 274 -33.13 15.83 -9.96
N ILE A 275 -31.83 15.82 -10.17
CA ILE A 275 -31.11 16.77 -11.01
C ILE A 275 -30.65 16.02 -12.25
N TRP A 276 -31.06 16.52 -13.42
CA TRP A 276 -30.71 15.94 -14.71
C TRP A 276 -29.49 16.64 -15.30
N LEU A 277 -28.43 15.86 -15.54
CA LEU A 277 -27.25 16.29 -16.28
C LEU A 277 -27.27 15.70 -17.69
N GLN A 278 -27.14 16.56 -18.70
CA GLN A 278 -27.05 16.17 -20.10
C GLN A 278 -25.59 16.19 -20.55
N PHE A 279 -25.03 15.01 -20.82
CA PHE A 279 -23.70 14.84 -21.40
C PHE A 279 -23.86 14.77 -22.92
N LYS A 280 -23.36 15.79 -23.62
CA LYS A 280 -23.34 15.84 -25.09
C LYS A 280 -21.96 15.48 -25.61
N PHE A 281 -21.88 14.30 -26.22
CA PHE A 281 -20.73 13.79 -26.96
C PHE A 281 -20.84 14.13 -28.46
N TYR A 282 -19.74 13.96 -29.19
CA TYR A 282 -19.81 13.87 -30.65
C TYR A 282 -20.59 12.61 -31.07
N GLU A 283 -21.32 12.69 -32.20
CA GLU A 283 -22.25 11.64 -32.70
C GLU A 283 -21.61 10.25 -32.94
N VAL A 284 -20.30 10.13 -32.77
CA VAL A 284 -19.53 8.87 -32.87
C VAL A 284 -19.84 7.91 -31.70
N ILE A 285 -20.29 8.42 -30.55
CA ILE A 285 -20.62 7.60 -29.38
C ILE A 285 -21.97 6.90 -29.60
N THR A 286 -21.93 5.59 -29.79
CA THR A 286 -23.13 4.78 -29.97
C THR A 286 -23.75 4.35 -28.63
N PRO A 287 -25.07 4.12 -28.57
CA PRO A 287 -25.75 3.59 -27.37
C PRO A 287 -25.13 2.30 -26.80
N LYS A 288 -24.51 1.46 -27.65
CA LYS A 288 -23.83 0.22 -27.21
C LYS A 288 -22.60 0.47 -26.34
N VAL A 289 -21.92 1.61 -26.53
CA VAL A 289 -20.78 1.99 -25.68
C VAL A 289 -21.30 2.42 -24.31
N LEU A 290 -22.37 3.22 -24.29
CA LEU A 290 -22.99 3.75 -23.07
C LEU A 290 -23.58 2.64 -22.18
N GLU A 291 -24.06 1.54 -22.76
CA GLU A 291 -24.52 0.35 -22.00
C GLU A 291 -23.43 -0.31 -21.14
N ASN A 292 -22.16 -0.13 -21.51
CA ASN A 292 -21.01 -0.67 -20.76
C ASN A 292 -20.43 0.33 -19.74
N VAL A 293 -21.01 1.52 -19.61
CA VAL A 293 -20.54 2.59 -18.72
C VAL A 293 -21.22 2.47 -17.36
N ARG A 294 -20.43 2.55 -16.28
CA ARG A 294 -20.89 2.59 -14.90
C ARG A 294 -20.43 3.88 -14.26
N ILE A 295 -21.34 4.56 -13.56
CA ILE A 295 -21.06 5.87 -12.96
C ILE A 295 -21.49 5.85 -11.49
N ALA A 296 -20.60 6.32 -10.62
CA ALA A 296 -20.89 6.57 -9.23
C ALA A 296 -20.36 7.92 -8.77
N LEU A 297 -20.97 8.41 -7.69
CA LEU A 297 -20.47 9.53 -6.90
C LEU A 297 -19.85 9.00 -5.60
N ASN A 298 -19.06 9.84 -4.94
CA ASN A 298 -18.44 9.57 -3.64
C ASN A 298 -17.55 8.33 -3.61
N CYS A 299 -16.89 8.04 -4.73
CA CYS A 299 -15.87 7.00 -4.79
C CYS A 299 -14.52 7.57 -4.34
N VAL A 300 -13.78 6.81 -3.53
CA VAL A 300 -12.52 7.23 -2.94
C VAL A 300 -11.53 6.07 -2.99
N PRO A 301 -10.30 6.28 -3.53
CA PRO A 301 -9.25 5.28 -3.43
C PRO A 301 -8.81 5.11 -1.98
N ALA A 302 -8.72 3.87 -1.52
CA ALA A 302 -8.33 3.53 -0.16
C ALA A 302 -7.23 2.48 -0.16
N ILE A 303 -6.36 2.53 0.85
CA ILE A 303 -5.31 1.54 1.08
C ILE A 303 -5.48 0.86 2.43
N ASN A 304 -4.99 -0.36 2.52
CA ASN A 304 -5.02 -1.17 3.72
C ASN A 304 -3.98 -0.66 4.72
N ILE A 305 -4.36 0.33 5.51
CA ILE A 305 -3.54 0.88 6.59
C ILE A 305 -4.40 1.14 7.82
N ARG A 306 -3.75 1.16 8.98
CA ARG A 306 -4.35 1.58 10.24
C ARG A 306 -3.37 2.45 11.01
N ASN A 307 -3.82 3.64 11.42
CA ASN A 307 -3.05 4.48 12.33
C ASN A 307 -3.20 3.98 13.77
N THR A 308 -2.12 4.05 14.53
CA THR A 308 -2.13 3.76 15.97
C THR A 308 -1.33 4.85 16.68
N GLU A 309 -1.90 5.39 17.74
CA GLU A 309 -1.25 6.39 18.59
C GLU A 309 -0.98 5.81 19.97
N ASP A 310 0.30 5.77 20.35
CA ASP A 310 0.74 5.32 21.66
C ASP A 310 1.36 6.46 22.47
N TYR A 311 1.09 6.44 23.78
CA TYR A 311 1.62 7.41 24.74
C TYR A 311 2.65 6.73 25.63
N LYS A 312 3.91 7.17 25.55
CA LYS A 312 5.02 6.56 26.29
C LYS A 312 5.88 7.59 27.01
N ARG A 313 6.13 7.30 28.30
CA ARG A 313 7.15 8.00 29.10
C ARG A 313 8.52 7.40 28.82
N ILE A 314 9.44 8.22 28.33
CA ILE A 314 10.81 7.86 27.97
C ILE A 314 11.75 8.41 29.04
N LYS A 315 12.62 7.55 29.59
CA LYS A 315 13.51 7.89 30.71
C LYS A 315 14.97 7.57 30.43
N GLY A 316 15.85 8.44 30.90
CA GLY A 316 17.29 8.23 30.87
C GLY A 316 17.93 8.45 29.50
N GLN A 317 19.18 8.01 29.36
CA GLN A 317 20.02 8.32 28.20
C GLN A 317 19.71 7.49 26.95
N LEU A 318 19.19 6.27 27.13
CA LEU A 318 18.85 5.36 26.02
C LEU A 318 17.59 4.59 26.37
N THR A 319 16.55 4.70 25.53
CA THR A 319 15.33 3.89 25.64
C THR A 319 15.02 3.26 24.29
N ILE A 320 14.76 1.96 24.30
CA ILE A 320 14.29 1.21 23.14
C ILE A 320 12.79 1.01 23.27
N TYR A 321 12.04 1.47 22.29
CA TYR A 321 10.60 1.30 22.20
C TYR A 321 10.27 0.35 21.03
N PRO A 322 9.81 -0.89 21.29
CA PRO A 322 9.39 -1.79 20.24
C PRO A 322 8.04 -1.35 19.69
N ILE A 323 7.90 -1.33 18.36
CA ILE A 323 6.64 -1.07 17.68
C ILE A 323 5.87 -2.38 17.61
N THR A 324 4.90 -2.57 18.50
CA THR A 324 4.13 -3.82 18.58
C THR A 324 2.83 -3.72 17.78
N GLY A 325 2.54 -4.73 16.97
CA GLY A 325 1.29 -4.87 16.24
C GLY A 325 1.14 -6.30 15.70
N GLU A 326 -0.11 -6.73 15.51
CA GLU A 326 -0.41 -7.99 14.79
C GLU A 326 -0.08 -7.86 13.29
N ASP A 327 -0.27 -6.67 12.74
CA ASP A 327 0.01 -6.32 11.35
C ASP A 327 1.41 -5.73 11.18
N SER A 328 1.91 -5.74 9.94
CA SER A 328 3.26 -5.28 9.64
C SER A 328 3.37 -3.76 9.73
N PHE A 329 4.43 -3.26 10.36
CA PHE A 329 4.74 -1.83 10.37
C PHE A 329 5.03 -1.30 8.96
N LEU A 330 4.43 -0.16 8.61
CA LEU A 330 4.60 0.51 7.33
C LEU A 330 5.51 1.74 7.47
N ASP A 331 5.07 2.73 8.26
CA ASP A 331 5.79 4.00 8.43
C ASP A 331 5.42 4.72 9.73
N ILE A 332 6.24 5.69 10.13
CA ILE A 332 5.93 6.62 11.24
C ILE A 332 5.14 7.79 10.67
N ASP A 333 4.06 8.18 11.34
CA ASP A 333 3.31 9.39 10.98
C ASP A 333 3.96 10.62 11.62
N TYR A 334 4.04 10.64 12.95
CA TYR A 334 4.75 11.67 13.69
C TYR A 334 5.15 11.19 15.08
N ILE A 335 6.16 11.84 15.64
CA ILE A 335 6.52 11.72 17.06
C ILE A 335 6.48 13.12 17.65
N SER A 336 5.73 13.31 18.73
CA SER A 336 5.64 14.59 19.43
C SER A 336 5.82 14.44 20.92
N ASP A 337 6.40 15.45 21.56
CA ASP A 337 6.38 15.54 23.02
C ASP A 337 5.06 16.11 23.55
N ASN A 338 4.95 16.19 24.87
CA ASN A 338 3.86 16.81 25.61
C ASN A 338 3.64 18.30 25.28
N TYR A 339 4.63 19.00 24.72
CA TYR A 339 4.51 20.39 24.25
C TYR A 339 4.11 20.48 22.76
N LYS A 340 3.77 19.34 22.14
CA LYS A 340 3.46 19.20 20.71
C LYS A 340 4.63 19.57 19.79
N LYS A 341 5.87 19.62 20.32
CA LYS A 341 7.06 19.75 19.48
C LYS A 341 7.22 18.44 18.71
N ARG A 342 7.30 18.51 17.39
CA ARG A 342 7.51 17.34 16.53
C ARG A 342 9.00 17.04 16.42
N TYR A 343 9.34 15.76 16.49
CA TYR A 343 10.69 15.27 16.34
C TYR A 343 10.81 14.50 15.02
N ASP A 344 11.77 14.90 14.20
CA ASP A 344 12.14 14.14 13.01
C ASP A 344 13.01 12.96 13.42
N VAL A 345 12.72 11.78 12.85
CA VAL A 345 13.53 10.59 13.08
C VAL A 345 14.75 10.64 12.13
N LYS A 346 15.82 11.36 12.49
CA LYS A 346 17.00 11.52 11.62
C LYS A 346 18.15 10.59 12.00
N ASN A 347 18.87 10.14 10.96
CA ASN A 347 20.08 9.30 11.07
C ASN A 347 21.33 10.09 11.49
N TYR A 348 21.34 11.42 11.49
CA TYR A 348 22.51 12.20 11.92
C TYR A 348 22.12 13.55 12.55
N LEU A 349 22.68 13.78 13.75
CA LEU A 349 22.92 15.03 14.49
C LEU A 349 22.13 16.26 14.03
N SER A 350 20.95 16.44 14.62
CA SER A 350 20.35 17.76 14.83
C SER A 350 20.82 18.32 16.18
N ASP A 351 20.96 19.64 16.31
CA ASP A 351 21.28 20.38 17.55
C ASP A 351 20.25 20.21 18.69
N ASP A 352 19.31 19.27 18.56
CA ASP A 352 18.35 18.91 19.59
C ASP A 352 18.97 17.93 20.59
N ASN A 353 18.71 18.13 21.88
CA ASN A 353 19.20 17.29 22.98
C ASN A 353 18.74 15.81 22.91
N ILE A 354 17.80 15.49 22.02
CA ILE A 354 17.15 14.18 21.89
C ILE A 354 17.23 13.75 20.42
N SER A 355 17.83 12.58 20.17
CA SER A 355 17.88 11.96 18.85
C SER A 355 17.07 10.66 18.82
N ILE A 356 16.24 10.51 17.79
CA ILE A 356 15.32 9.38 17.63
C ILE A 356 15.67 8.66 16.34
N VAL A 357 15.93 7.35 16.43
CA VAL A 357 16.32 6.51 15.30
C VAL A 357 15.37 5.33 15.16
N LEU A 358 14.77 5.19 13.98
CA LEU A 358 13.98 4.01 13.61
C LEU A 358 14.90 2.91 13.06
N ARG A 359 14.82 1.72 13.64
CA ARG A 359 15.48 0.51 13.14
C ARG A 359 14.42 -0.44 12.59
N ARG A 360 14.42 -0.65 11.28
CA ARG A 360 13.59 -1.66 10.59
C ARG A 360 14.33 -3.00 10.61
N GLY A 361 13.64 -4.10 10.92
CA GLY A 361 14.25 -5.42 11.10
C GLY A 361 15.11 -5.87 9.91
N GLY A 362 16.25 -6.50 10.20
CA GLY A 362 17.26 -6.95 9.21
C GLY A 362 18.70 -6.71 9.68
N VAL A 363 18.92 -5.67 10.48
CA VAL A 363 20.18 -5.39 11.17
C VAL A 363 19.92 -5.29 12.68
N ALA A 364 19.01 -6.12 13.19
CA ALA A 364 18.82 -6.25 14.62
C ALA A 364 19.88 -7.22 15.14
N ARG A 365 20.71 -6.75 16.09
CA ARG A 365 21.50 -7.63 16.97
C ARG A 365 20.62 -8.56 17.83
N PHE A 366 19.30 -8.49 17.67
CA PHE A 366 18.27 -9.15 18.47
C PHE A 366 17.35 -9.96 17.57
N ASP A 367 17.90 -10.88 16.81
CA ASP A 367 17.12 -12.07 16.44
C ASP A 367 17.13 -12.96 17.69
N GLU A 368 15.98 -13.37 18.21
CA GLU A 368 15.90 -14.11 19.49
C GLU A 368 16.80 -15.36 19.47
N ARG A 369 16.96 -15.99 18.30
CA ARG A 369 17.93 -17.07 18.06
C ARG A 369 19.37 -16.63 18.31
N ASN A 370 19.80 -15.52 17.70
CA ASN A 370 21.14 -14.96 17.91
C ASN A 370 21.35 -14.48 19.36
N ALA A 371 20.32 -13.92 20.00
CA ALA A 371 20.42 -13.44 21.38
C ALA A 371 20.48 -14.59 22.40
N LEU A 372 19.68 -15.64 22.21
CA LEU A 372 19.74 -16.86 23.01
C LEU A 372 21.04 -17.61 22.77
N GLU A 373 21.49 -17.73 21.51
CA GLU A 373 22.80 -18.30 21.18
C GLU A 373 23.95 -17.49 21.80
N HIS A 374 23.87 -16.16 21.78
CA HIS A 374 24.88 -15.31 22.42
C HIS A 374 24.85 -15.41 23.95
N LEU A 375 23.68 -15.47 24.58
CA LEU A 375 23.55 -15.71 26.02
C LEU A 375 24.07 -17.09 26.40
N GLN A 376 23.78 -18.11 25.59
CA GLN A 376 24.29 -19.46 25.78
C GLN A 376 25.81 -19.51 25.61
N HIS A 377 26.36 -18.77 24.65
CA HIS A 377 27.80 -18.59 24.47
C HIS A 377 28.44 -17.88 25.67
N LEU A 378 27.86 -16.79 26.17
CA LEU A 378 28.33 -16.10 27.38
C LEU A 378 28.27 -17.01 28.62
N LEU A 379 27.21 -17.81 28.76
CA LEU A 379 27.12 -18.83 29.80
C LEU A 379 28.21 -19.90 29.67
N GLY A 380 28.55 -20.29 28.44
CA GLY A 380 29.68 -21.17 28.13
C GLY A 380 31.01 -20.55 28.57
N LEU A 381 31.28 -19.32 28.14
CA LEU A 381 32.49 -18.57 28.50
C LEU A 381 32.64 -18.41 30.02
N ILE A 382 31.57 -18.04 30.73
CA ILE A 382 31.63 -17.92 32.19
C ILE A 382 31.97 -19.26 32.83
N ARG A 383 31.42 -20.38 32.32
CA ARG A 383 31.75 -21.73 32.84
C ARG A 383 33.21 -22.11 32.56
N GLU A 384 33.70 -21.83 31.36
CA GLU A 384 35.09 -22.09 30.96
C GLU A 384 36.08 -21.23 31.77
N GLU A 385 35.79 -19.94 31.95
CA GLU A 385 36.59 -19.07 32.80
C GLU A 385 36.53 -19.50 34.25
N THR A 386 35.35 -19.85 34.78
CA THR A 386 35.21 -20.40 36.15
C THR A 386 36.08 -21.65 36.32
N ALA A 387 36.02 -22.60 35.38
CA ALA A 387 36.84 -23.81 35.42
C ALA A 387 38.35 -23.51 35.33
N SER A 388 38.73 -22.53 34.51
CA SER A 388 40.12 -22.07 34.37
C SER A 388 40.64 -21.41 35.65
N PHE A 389 39.82 -20.57 36.31
CA PHE A 389 40.16 -19.94 37.59
C PHE A 389 40.26 -20.97 38.73
N SER A 390 39.37 -21.96 38.78
CA SER A 390 39.47 -23.07 39.75
C SER A 390 40.73 -23.91 39.53
N ALA A 391 41.23 -24.04 38.29
CA ALA A 391 42.47 -24.74 37.97
C ALA A 391 43.75 -23.93 38.33
N ILE A 392 43.69 -22.59 38.24
CA ILE A 392 44.81 -21.68 38.54
C ILE A 392 44.98 -21.46 40.06
N GLY A 393 43.94 -21.73 40.85
CA GLY A 393 44.00 -21.91 42.30
C GLY A 393 44.57 -20.71 43.06
N ASN A 394 43.77 -19.64 43.25
CA ASN A 394 43.91 -18.77 44.44
C ASN A 394 42.86 -17.65 44.67
N ASP A 395 41.63 -17.70 44.14
CA ASP A 395 40.63 -16.69 44.53
C ASP A 395 39.19 -17.22 44.55
N PHE A 396 38.80 -17.83 45.68
CA PHE A 396 37.44 -18.35 45.91
C PHE A 396 36.35 -17.28 45.77
N ALA A 397 36.66 -16.01 46.02
CA ALA A 397 35.71 -14.91 45.91
C ALA A 397 35.29 -14.63 44.46
N ILE A 398 36.24 -14.74 43.51
CA ILE A 398 35.97 -14.51 42.08
C ILE A 398 35.16 -15.69 41.51
N GLU A 399 35.45 -16.92 41.95
CA GLU A 399 34.66 -18.10 41.60
C GLU A 399 33.19 -17.95 42.05
N GLU A 400 32.96 -17.46 43.27
CA GLU A 400 31.61 -17.25 43.80
C GLU A 400 30.85 -16.15 43.04
N GLU A 401 31.51 -15.04 42.71
CA GLU A 401 30.91 -13.98 41.89
C GLU A 401 30.58 -14.45 40.47
N LEU A 402 31.50 -15.16 39.79
CA LEU A 402 31.26 -15.71 38.45
C LEU A 402 30.12 -16.73 38.45
N LYS A 403 30.02 -17.55 39.50
CA LYS A 403 28.92 -18.50 39.69
C LYS A 403 27.58 -17.78 39.89
N GLN A 404 27.55 -16.68 40.65
CA GLN A 404 26.35 -15.84 40.78
C GLN A 404 25.96 -15.16 39.46
N ILE A 405 26.93 -14.63 38.71
CA ILE A 405 26.68 -14.04 37.38
C ILE A 405 26.12 -15.12 36.44
N GLY A 406 26.69 -16.33 36.45
CA GLY A 406 26.20 -17.47 35.67
C GLY A 406 24.78 -17.89 36.05
N GLN A 407 24.44 -17.90 37.34
CA GLN A 407 23.07 -18.17 37.82
C GLN A 407 22.08 -17.08 37.38
N ASN A 408 22.46 -15.81 37.48
CA ASN A 408 21.65 -14.69 37.03
C ASN A 408 21.43 -14.72 35.51
N LEU A 409 22.47 -15.00 34.72
CA LEU A 409 22.36 -15.18 33.27
C LEU A 409 21.48 -16.37 32.88
N ALA A 410 21.59 -17.50 33.59
CA ALA A 410 20.76 -18.67 33.35
C ALA A 410 19.27 -18.37 33.65
N SER A 411 19.00 -17.63 34.73
CA SER A 411 17.65 -17.15 35.06
C SER A 411 17.10 -16.20 33.98
N ILE A 412 17.93 -15.28 33.48
CA ILE A 412 17.57 -14.40 32.35
C ILE A 412 17.24 -15.22 31.10
N TYR A 413 18.09 -16.19 30.76
CA TYR A 413 17.88 -17.08 29.61
C TYR A 413 16.56 -17.86 29.71
N GLN A 414 16.27 -18.42 30.88
CA GLN A 414 15.04 -19.17 31.11
C GLN A 414 13.79 -18.27 31.03
N ASN A 415 13.85 -17.07 31.60
CA ASN A 415 12.76 -16.09 31.52
C ASN A 415 12.48 -15.61 30.09
N ILE A 416 13.51 -15.48 29.25
CA ILE A 416 13.34 -15.13 27.83
C ILE A 416 12.67 -16.30 27.09
N LYS A 417 13.18 -17.52 27.29
CA LYS A 417 12.64 -18.74 26.66
C LYS A 417 11.19 -19.02 27.03
N GLU A 418 10.81 -18.84 28.30
CA GLU A 418 9.43 -19.08 28.78
C GLU A 418 8.44 -18.03 28.27
N LYS A 419 8.90 -16.79 28.00
CA LYS A 419 8.04 -15.71 27.53
C LYS A 419 7.65 -15.80 26.05
N ASN A 420 8.18 -16.77 25.28
CA ASN A 420 7.89 -16.94 23.85
C ASN A 420 7.71 -15.58 23.16
N LEU A 421 8.70 -14.68 23.29
CA LEU A 421 8.64 -13.35 22.70
C LEU A 421 8.54 -13.55 21.20
N SER A 422 7.32 -13.42 20.68
CA SER A 422 7.01 -13.80 19.31
C SER A 422 7.97 -13.14 18.34
N LEU A 423 8.58 -13.98 17.49
CA LEU A 423 9.53 -13.71 16.42
C LEU A 423 8.99 -12.80 15.31
N ASN A 424 8.35 -11.68 15.67
CA ASN A 424 8.19 -10.59 14.74
C ASN A 424 9.40 -9.68 14.92
N PRO A 425 10.27 -9.52 13.90
CA PRO A 425 11.31 -8.50 13.88
C PRO A 425 10.65 -7.13 13.71
N ASN A 426 9.84 -6.79 14.70
CA ASN A 426 9.09 -5.58 14.77
C ASN A 426 10.11 -4.44 14.85
N PRO A 427 9.93 -3.40 14.02
CA PRO A 427 10.81 -2.25 14.08
C PRO A 427 10.77 -1.65 15.48
N TYR A 428 11.86 -1.00 15.86
CA TYR A 428 11.94 -0.34 17.16
C TYR A 428 12.53 1.06 17.00
N LEU A 429 12.12 1.93 17.90
CA LEU A 429 12.60 3.28 18.04
C LEU A 429 13.66 3.32 19.13
N ILE A 430 14.80 3.91 18.83
CA ILE A 430 15.85 4.23 19.80
C ILE A 430 15.74 5.70 20.11
N PHE A 431 15.37 6.02 21.35
CA PHE A 431 15.45 7.36 21.90
C PHE A 431 16.81 7.49 22.60
N SER A 432 17.62 8.44 22.18
CA SER A 432 18.87 8.77 22.83
C SER A 432 18.91 10.24 23.22
N SER A 433 19.46 10.52 24.40
CA SER A 433 19.51 11.87 24.95
C SER A 433 20.86 12.14 25.58
N ASN A 434 21.34 13.37 25.45
CA ASN A 434 22.55 13.80 26.15
C ASN A 434 22.31 14.02 27.66
N ASN A 435 21.03 14.10 28.08
CA ASN A 435 20.66 14.27 29.48
C ASN A 435 20.33 12.93 30.14
N LYS A 436 21.11 12.57 31.18
CA LYS A 436 20.90 11.33 31.97
C LYS A 436 19.62 11.34 32.79
N GLU A 437 19.06 12.52 33.07
CA GLU A 437 17.80 12.70 33.81
C GLU A 437 16.61 12.99 32.89
N MET A 438 16.72 12.71 31.59
CA MET A 438 15.59 12.90 30.68
C MET A 438 14.38 12.11 31.18
N ASP A 439 13.25 12.79 31.31
CA ASP A 439 11.98 12.20 31.70
C ASP A 439 10.83 12.96 30.99
N MET A 440 10.43 12.45 29.83
CA MET A 440 9.47 13.11 28.94
C MET A 440 8.43 12.14 28.43
N ASN A 441 7.22 12.63 28.22
CA ASN A 441 6.14 11.88 27.59
C ASN A 441 6.11 12.18 26.10
N PHE A 442 6.15 11.12 25.30
CA PHE A 442 6.04 11.17 23.85
C PHE A 442 4.73 10.52 23.40
N THR A 443 4.12 11.14 22.39
CA THR A 443 3.07 10.53 21.57
C THR A 443 3.73 10.05 20.29
N ILE A 444 3.58 8.76 20.01
CA ILE A 444 4.16 8.08 18.87
C ILE A 444 3.00 7.61 17.99
N SER A 445 2.84 8.21 16.83
CA SER A 445 1.84 7.81 15.83
C SER A 445 2.49 7.09 14.67
N TYR A 446 1.97 5.92 14.32
CA TYR A 446 2.53 5.04 13.29
C TYR A 446 1.46 4.24 12.55
N TRP A 447 1.81 3.79 11.35
CA TRP A 447 0.93 3.08 10.43
C TRP A 447 1.28 1.59 10.35
N HIS A 448 0.26 0.75 10.43
CA HIS A 448 0.34 -0.69 10.16
C HIS A 448 -0.39 -1.06 8.88
N THR A 449 -0.03 -2.21 8.30
CA THR A 449 -0.72 -2.81 7.15
C THR A 449 -0.75 -4.34 7.26
N ALA A 450 -1.89 -4.93 6.87
CA ALA A 450 -2.04 -6.38 6.70
C ALA A 450 -1.40 -6.89 5.40
N ALA A 451 -0.86 -6.00 4.55
CA ALA A 451 -0.10 -6.34 3.36
C ALA A 451 -0.86 -7.34 2.44
N GLU A 452 -0.23 -8.48 2.11
CA GLU A 452 -0.82 -9.56 1.31
C GLU A 452 -2.13 -10.10 1.90
N GLU A 453 -2.27 -10.14 3.22
CA GLU A 453 -3.49 -10.64 3.86
C GLU A 453 -4.68 -9.70 3.65
N GLY A 454 -4.41 -8.42 3.35
CA GLY A 454 -5.39 -7.41 3.00
C GLY A 454 -5.90 -7.48 1.55
N ASN A 455 -5.41 -8.41 0.72
CA ASN A 455 -5.92 -8.64 -0.64
C ASN A 455 -7.25 -9.43 -0.61
N ASP A 456 -7.93 -9.53 -1.75
CA ASP A 456 -9.11 -10.36 -2.01
C ASP A 456 -10.35 -10.03 -1.15
N ILE A 457 -10.46 -8.80 -0.67
CA ILE A 457 -11.73 -8.29 -0.17
C ILE A 457 -12.63 -8.08 -1.38
N LYS A 458 -13.66 -8.92 -1.50
CA LYS A 458 -14.55 -8.95 -2.67
C LYS A 458 -15.32 -7.65 -2.85
N THR A 459 -15.62 -7.37 -4.11
CA THR A 459 -16.55 -6.33 -4.53
C THR A 459 -17.92 -6.48 -3.87
N GLY A 460 -18.55 -5.37 -3.48
CA GLY A 460 -19.88 -5.32 -2.88
C GLY A 460 -19.92 -5.55 -1.37
N ILE A 461 -18.78 -5.89 -0.73
CA ILE A 461 -18.72 -6.02 0.73
C ILE A 461 -18.95 -4.66 1.38
N SER A 462 -19.86 -4.62 2.36
CA SER A 462 -20.07 -3.45 3.22
C SER A 462 -19.02 -3.42 4.32
N LEU A 463 -18.35 -2.30 4.46
CA LEU A 463 -17.39 -2.03 5.52
C LEU A 463 -18.10 -1.38 6.70
N VAL A 464 -17.63 -1.69 7.91
CA VAL A 464 -18.11 -1.06 9.14
C VAL A 464 -17.36 0.27 9.29
N CYS A 465 -18.11 1.36 9.40
CA CYS A 465 -17.54 2.66 9.76
C CYS A 465 -17.25 2.62 11.26
N ASP A 466 -15.98 2.81 11.63
CA ASP A 466 -15.58 2.70 13.03
C ASP A 466 -16.23 3.83 13.87
N SER A 467 -16.84 3.48 15.00
CA SER A 467 -17.50 4.43 15.90
C SER A 467 -16.52 5.42 16.56
N GLU A 468 -15.23 5.07 16.63
CA GLU A 468 -14.18 5.97 17.12
C GLU A 468 -13.92 7.13 16.16
N ASN A 469 -14.15 6.91 14.86
CA ASN A 469 -14.17 7.97 13.87
C ASN A 469 -15.51 8.70 13.97
N LYS A 470 -15.49 9.97 14.38
CA LYS A 470 -16.64 10.90 14.23
C LYS A 470 -16.91 11.23 12.75
N THR A 471 -16.84 10.23 11.88
CA THR A 471 -17.10 10.35 10.45
C THR A 471 -18.60 10.39 10.23
N ALA A 472 -19.08 11.45 9.59
CA ALA A 472 -20.46 11.55 9.11
C ALA A 472 -20.67 10.65 7.86
N ILE A 473 -20.27 9.38 7.93
CA ILE A 473 -20.40 8.37 6.86
C ILE A 473 -21.32 7.26 7.39
N SER A 474 -22.40 6.99 6.66
CA SER A 474 -23.38 5.96 7.04
C SER A 474 -23.06 4.58 6.44
N LYS A 475 -22.51 4.56 5.22
CA LYS A 475 -22.25 3.33 4.47
C LYS A 475 -20.93 3.43 3.71
N ALA A 476 -20.18 2.33 3.68
CA ALA A 476 -18.97 2.18 2.90
C ALA A 476 -19.01 0.83 2.17
N ILE A 477 -18.84 0.84 0.85
CA ILE A 477 -18.93 -0.37 0.00
C ILE A 477 -17.67 -0.49 -0.85
N VAL A 478 -17.13 -1.70 -0.96
CA VAL A 478 -16.00 -2.01 -1.83
C VAL A 478 -16.43 -2.05 -3.30
N VAL A 479 -15.94 -1.13 -4.12
CA VAL A 479 -16.24 -1.01 -5.57
C VAL A 479 -15.35 -1.91 -6.43
N LYS A 480 -14.05 -1.97 -6.09
CA LYS A 480 -13.07 -2.84 -6.72
C LYS A 480 -12.49 -3.76 -5.67
N PRO A 481 -12.24 -5.05 -5.97
CA PRO A 481 -11.69 -5.95 -4.98
C PRO A 481 -10.33 -5.42 -4.50
N SER A 482 -9.93 -5.71 -3.26
CA SER A 482 -8.61 -5.27 -2.79
C SER A 482 -7.48 -6.11 -3.39
N PHE A 483 -6.39 -5.45 -3.79
CA PHE A 483 -5.25 -6.11 -4.43
C PHE A 483 -3.93 -5.34 -4.23
N GLY A 484 -2.81 -5.94 -4.64
CA GLY A 484 -1.50 -5.28 -4.69
C GLY A 484 -0.73 -5.24 -3.37
N GLY A 485 -1.31 -5.74 -2.28
CA GLY A 485 -0.65 -5.89 -1.00
C GLY A 485 0.44 -6.95 -1.10
N ARG A 486 1.65 -6.64 -0.60
CA ARG A 486 2.82 -7.53 -0.64
C ARG A 486 3.56 -7.48 0.68
N ARG A 487 3.96 -8.66 1.17
CA ARG A 487 4.87 -8.76 2.32
C ARG A 487 6.23 -8.15 1.96
N GLY A 488 6.95 -7.68 2.98
CA GLY A 488 8.33 -7.24 2.81
C GLY A 488 9.20 -8.38 2.27
N LEU A 489 10.15 -8.04 1.40
CA LEU A 489 10.99 -9.06 0.75
C LEU A 489 11.89 -9.78 1.75
N THR A 490 12.07 -11.09 1.55
CA THR A 490 13.06 -11.89 2.28
C THR A 490 14.48 -11.44 1.91
N THR A 491 15.48 -11.63 2.79
CA THR A 491 16.88 -11.23 2.52
C THR A 491 17.41 -11.73 1.18
N SER A 492 17.06 -12.96 0.78
CA SER A 492 17.42 -13.53 -0.52
C SER A 492 16.77 -12.78 -1.70
N ASP A 493 15.48 -12.43 -1.59
CA ASP A 493 14.77 -11.65 -2.60
C ASP A 493 15.29 -10.21 -2.69
N LYS A 494 15.70 -9.62 -1.55
CA LYS A 494 16.30 -8.28 -1.52
C LYS A 494 17.53 -8.21 -2.42
N ILE A 495 18.44 -9.19 -2.31
CA ILE A 495 19.68 -9.24 -3.10
C ILE A 495 19.37 -9.27 -4.60
N LEU A 496 18.36 -10.04 -5.01
CA LEU A 496 17.94 -10.12 -6.42
C LEU A 496 17.36 -8.78 -6.91
N GLU A 497 16.47 -8.17 -6.13
CA GLU A 497 15.87 -6.88 -6.50
C GLU A 497 16.91 -5.75 -6.52
N TYR A 498 17.84 -5.72 -5.58
CA TYR A 498 18.97 -4.80 -5.61
C TYR A 498 19.83 -4.99 -6.85
N ARG A 499 20.16 -6.24 -7.22
CA ARG A 499 20.89 -6.52 -8.46
C ARG A 499 20.14 -6.00 -9.69
N ASN A 500 18.83 -6.21 -9.77
CA ASN A 500 18.00 -5.73 -10.87
C ASN A 500 17.95 -4.20 -10.93
N ALA A 501 17.78 -3.53 -9.78
CA ALA A 501 17.71 -2.08 -9.70
C ALA A 501 19.06 -1.41 -10.05
N LEU A 502 20.20 -2.00 -9.66
CA LEU A 502 21.54 -1.53 -10.06
C LEU A 502 21.78 -1.67 -11.57
N LEU A 503 21.36 -2.79 -12.16
CA LEU A 503 21.58 -3.05 -13.59
C LEU A 503 20.69 -2.17 -14.48
N SER A 504 19.43 -1.96 -14.08
CA SER A 504 18.46 -1.18 -14.85
C SER A 504 18.53 0.33 -14.60
N ARG A 505 19.13 0.77 -13.48
CA ARG A 505 19.10 2.16 -12.99
C ARG A 505 17.69 2.78 -13.02
N GLY A 506 16.66 1.95 -12.84
CA GLY A 506 15.26 2.36 -12.88
C GLY A 506 14.73 2.80 -14.25
N ARG A 507 15.45 2.53 -15.36
CA ARG A 507 15.01 2.89 -16.72
C ARG A 507 14.84 1.64 -17.58
N ILE A 508 13.77 1.61 -18.37
CA ILE A 508 13.49 0.55 -19.33
C ILE A 508 13.72 1.12 -20.73
N VAL A 509 14.81 0.73 -21.39
CA VAL A 509 15.17 1.29 -22.72
C VAL A 509 15.09 0.22 -23.80
N THR A 510 15.56 -0.99 -23.51
CA THR A 510 15.67 -2.07 -24.49
C THR A 510 14.54 -3.10 -24.36
N ILE A 511 14.35 -3.91 -25.39
CA ILE A 511 13.43 -5.06 -25.33
C ILE A 511 13.87 -6.04 -24.23
N ALA A 512 15.19 -6.22 -24.02
CA ALA A 512 15.70 -7.07 -22.94
C ALA A 512 15.30 -6.54 -21.56
N ASP A 513 15.33 -5.22 -21.36
CA ASP A 513 14.88 -4.59 -20.11
C ASP A 513 13.38 -4.80 -19.88
N VAL A 514 12.56 -4.69 -20.93
CA VAL A 514 11.12 -5.03 -20.87
C VAL A 514 10.93 -6.48 -20.44
N LYS A 515 11.72 -7.42 -20.99
CA LYS A 515 11.64 -8.84 -20.61
C LYS A 515 12.05 -9.07 -19.16
N THR A 516 13.12 -8.42 -18.70
CA THR A 516 13.61 -8.51 -17.31
C THR A 516 12.61 -7.92 -16.33
N PHE A 517 12.03 -6.76 -16.68
CA PHE A 517 11.01 -6.10 -15.88
C PHE A 517 9.73 -6.95 -15.78
N ALA A 518 9.29 -7.54 -16.89
CA ALA A 518 8.15 -8.47 -16.88
C ALA A 518 8.41 -9.68 -15.98
N LYS A 519 9.61 -10.28 -16.04
CA LYS A 519 9.97 -11.40 -15.16
C LYS A 519 9.99 -11.02 -13.68
N SER A 520 10.48 -9.83 -13.32
CA SER A 520 10.45 -9.36 -11.93
C SER A 520 9.02 -9.04 -11.46
N HIS A 521 8.18 -8.45 -12.31
CA HIS A 521 6.81 -8.07 -11.96
C HIS A 521 5.87 -9.28 -11.85
N PHE A 522 5.89 -10.19 -12.83
CA PHE A 522 5.01 -11.36 -12.87
C PHE A 522 5.59 -12.58 -12.11
N LYS A 523 6.91 -12.64 -11.90
CA LYS A 523 7.60 -13.75 -11.20
C LYS A 523 7.15 -15.13 -11.70
N HIS A 524 6.66 -15.99 -10.81
CA HIS A 524 6.26 -17.37 -11.09
C HIS A 524 4.92 -17.50 -11.84
N THR A 525 4.17 -16.39 -12.00
CA THR A 525 2.85 -16.39 -12.66
C THR A 525 2.93 -16.55 -14.18
N ILE A 526 4.11 -16.39 -14.78
CA ILE A 526 4.33 -16.58 -16.23
C ILE A 526 5.39 -17.65 -16.51
N LYS A 527 5.17 -18.47 -17.55
CA LYS A 527 6.19 -19.42 -18.05
C LYS A 527 7.15 -18.77 -19.06
N GLY A 528 6.68 -17.74 -19.78
CA GLY A 528 7.45 -17.10 -20.84
C GLY A 528 6.80 -15.81 -21.34
N LEU A 529 7.56 -15.05 -22.13
CA LEU A 529 7.12 -13.77 -22.68
C LEU A 529 7.80 -13.48 -24.02
N GLU A 530 7.01 -13.03 -24.99
CA GLU A 530 7.45 -12.56 -26.30
C GLU A 530 7.13 -11.07 -26.46
N VAL A 531 8.06 -10.30 -27.03
CA VAL A 531 7.88 -8.85 -27.27
C VAL A 531 8.11 -8.59 -28.75
N GLN A 532 7.12 -8.00 -29.42
CA GLN A 532 7.11 -7.75 -30.86
C GLN A 532 6.67 -6.31 -31.16
N LYS A 533 6.93 -5.83 -32.38
CA LYS A 533 6.44 -4.54 -32.85
C LYS A 533 5.06 -4.72 -33.46
N GLY A 534 4.10 -3.94 -33.00
CA GLY A 534 2.72 -3.97 -33.47
C GLY A 534 2.26 -2.64 -34.06
N THR A 535 1.00 -2.63 -34.49
CA THR A 535 0.29 -1.43 -34.89
C THR A 535 -1.12 -1.43 -34.31
N LYS A 536 -1.59 -0.25 -33.93
CA LYS A 536 -2.93 0.00 -33.42
C LYS A 536 -3.58 1.12 -34.22
N LYS A 537 -4.89 1.00 -34.49
CA LYS A 537 -5.68 2.11 -35.04
C LYS A 537 -5.81 3.20 -33.97
N GLU A 538 -5.52 4.44 -34.35
CA GLU A 538 -5.68 5.58 -33.47
C GLU A 538 -7.17 5.88 -33.20
N VAL A 539 -7.48 6.32 -31.99
CA VAL A 539 -8.86 6.58 -31.53
C VAL A 539 -9.46 7.84 -32.17
N SER A 540 -8.63 8.78 -32.60
CA SER A 540 -9.06 10.07 -33.14
C SER A 540 -9.69 9.95 -34.54
N LEU A 541 -10.66 10.81 -34.83
CA LEU A 541 -11.36 10.88 -36.13
C LEU A 541 -10.43 11.17 -37.33
N LYS A 542 -9.24 11.72 -37.08
CA LYS A 542 -8.22 12.05 -38.10
C LYS A 542 -7.02 11.09 -38.07
N GLY A 543 -7.07 10.06 -37.23
CA GLY A 543 -5.92 9.23 -36.90
C GLY A 543 -5.67 8.06 -37.85
N GLY A 544 -4.39 7.77 -38.09
CA GLY A 544 -3.92 6.62 -38.88
C GLY A 544 -3.64 5.40 -38.00
N PHE A 545 -2.61 4.63 -38.37
CA PHE A 545 -2.07 3.57 -37.50
C PHE A 545 -0.90 4.11 -36.67
N LYS A 546 -0.95 3.91 -35.35
CA LYS A 546 0.15 4.18 -34.43
C LYS A 546 0.94 2.89 -34.19
N ARG A 547 2.27 2.98 -34.24
CA ARG A 547 3.16 1.85 -33.91
C ARG A 547 3.10 1.56 -32.41
N THR A 548 3.07 0.29 -32.04
CA THR A 548 2.98 -0.19 -30.64
C THR A 548 4.06 -1.22 -30.35
N ILE A 549 4.34 -1.44 -29.07
CA ILE A 549 5.13 -2.58 -28.61
C ILE A 549 4.16 -3.58 -27.99
N ASP A 550 4.07 -4.74 -28.60
CA ASP A 550 3.13 -5.81 -28.23
C ASP A 550 3.86 -6.85 -27.38
N ILE A 551 3.33 -7.07 -26.18
CA ILE A 551 3.88 -7.95 -25.17
C ILE A 551 2.94 -9.13 -24.99
N TYR A 552 3.36 -10.33 -25.39
CA TYR A 552 2.60 -11.56 -25.24
C TYR A 552 3.07 -12.31 -23.99
N LEU A 553 2.16 -12.51 -23.04
CA LEU A 553 2.40 -13.24 -21.79
C LEU A 553 1.88 -14.68 -21.91
N ASN A 554 2.72 -15.65 -21.56
CA ASN A 554 2.31 -17.05 -21.42
C ASN A 554 2.00 -17.34 -19.95
N LYS A 555 0.71 -17.37 -19.59
CA LYS A 555 0.24 -17.62 -18.22
C LYS A 555 0.68 -18.99 -17.73
N ASN A 556 1.20 -19.06 -16.50
CA ASN A 556 1.51 -20.33 -15.86
C ASN A 556 0.23 -20.97 -15.32
N LYS A 557 -0.24 -22.05 -15.95
CA LYS A 557 -1.46 -22.77 -15.54
C LYS A 557 -1.32 -23.52 -14.19
N GLU A 558 -0.10 -23.68 -13.68
CA GLU A 558 0.17 -24.36 -12.41
C GLU A 558 0.04 -23.44 -11.20
N VAL A 559 -0.08 -22.12 -11.42
CA VAL A 559 -0.24 -21.13 -10.36
C VAL A 559 -1.66 -20.61 -10.39
N GLU A 560 -2.43 -20.88 -9.33
CA GLU A 560 -3.77 -20.32 -9.17
C GLU A 560 -3.66 -18.83 -8.89
N VAL A 561 -3.97 -18.01 -9.90
CA VAL A 561 -4.09 -16.55 -9.80
C VAL A 561 -5.51 -16.18 -10.15
N SER A 562 -6.17 -15.42 -9.27
CA SER A 562 -7.53 -14.96 -9.53
C SER A 562 -7.58 -14.10 -10.81
N GLU A 563 -8.71 -14.11 -11.53
CA GLU A 563 -8.83 -13.31 -12.75
C GLU A 563 -8.61 -11.82 -12.46
N THR A 564 -9.13 -11.33 -11.33
CA THR A 564 -8.98 -9.94 -10.89
C THR A 564 -7.54 -9.56 -10.59
N GLU A 565 -6.79 -10.44 -9.94
CA GLU A 565 -5.37 -10.23 -9.66
C GLU A 565 -4.54 -10.26 -10.94
N TRP A 566 -4.87 -11.17 -11.87
CA TRP A 566 -4.21 -11.24 -13.17
C TRP A 566 -4.40 -9.98 -13.99
N GLU A 567 -5.61 -9.43 -14.01
CA GLU A 567 -5.89 -8.16 -14.67
C GLU A 567 -5.15 -7.00 -14.03
N TYR A 568 -5.14 -6.93 -12.70
CA TYR A 568 -4.35 -5.93 -11.98
C TYR A 568 -2.86 -6.03 -12.31
N LEU A 569 -2.29 -7.24 -12.34
CA LEU A 569 -0.88 -7.42 -12.68
C LEU A 569 -0.57 -6.87 -14.08
N LYS A 570 -1.47 -7.06 -15.05
CA LYS A 570 -1.34 -6.48 -16.40
C LYS A 570 -1.42 -4.95 -16.38
N ASP A 571 -2.42 -4.38 -15.72
CA ASP A 571 -2.62 -2.92 -15.68
C ASP A 571 -1.48 -2.22 -14.91
N SER A 572 -1.10 -2.77 -13.76
CA SER A 572 0.04 -2.29 -12.96
C SER A 572 1.35 -2.39 -13.74
N PHE A 573 1.56 -3.48 -14.49
CA PHE A 573 2.74 -3.63 -15.34
C PHE A 573 2.78 -2.55 -16.42
N LEU A 574 1.65 -2.29 -17.10
CA LEU A 574 1.57 -1.30 -18.17
C LEU A 574 1.85 0.11 -17.64
N ILE A 575 1.23 0.51 -16.52
CA ILE A 575 1.42 1.82 -15.90
C ILE A 575 2.89 2.01 -15.46
N LYS A 576 3.47 1.01 -14.80
CA LYS A 576 4.87 1.08 -14.35
C LYS A 576 5.83 1.12 -15.53
N LEU A 577 5.53 0.37 -16.58
CA LEU A 577 6.34 0.32 -17.77
C LEU A 577 6.27 1.64 -18.55
N GLU A 578 5.10 2.27 -18.67
CA GLU A 578 4.96 3.59 -19.29
C GLU A 578 5.70 4.70 -18.52
N LYS A 579 5.74 4.64 -17.19
CA LYS A 579 6.50 5.59 -16.37
C LYS A 579 8.01 5.39 -16.45
N ALA A 580 8.47 4.13 -16.41
CA ALA A 580 9.89 3.79 -16.39
C ALA A 580 10.53 3.75 -17.78
N SER A 581 9.71 3.65 -18.83
CA SER A 581 10.17 3.61 -20.21
C SER A 581 10.32 5.00 -20.80
N THR A 582 11.44 5.23 -21.49
CA THR A 582 11.66 6.44 -22.31
C THR A 582 11.17 6.28 -23.74
N ASN A 583 10.44 5.22 -24.05
CA ASN A 583 10.04 4.88 -25.42
C ASN A 583 8.78 5.66 -25.83
N ILE A 584 8.76 6.15 -27.07
CA ILE A 584 7.68 7.01 -27.60
C ILE A 584 6.44 6.18 -28.00
N TYR A 585 6.60 4.86 -28.13
CA TYR A 585 5.54 3.96 -28.58
C TYR A 585 4.71 3.42 -27.41
N PRO A 586 3.36 3.43 -27.51
CA PRO A 586 2.50 2.85 -26.49
C PRO A 586 2.65 1.32 -26.44
N TYR A 587 2.43 0.79 -25.25
CA TYR A 587 2.55 -0.64 -24.95
C TYR A 587 1.20 -1.32 -25.00
N ARG A 588 1.18 -2.58 -25.44
CA ARG A 588 -0.01 -3.44 -25.41
C ARG A 588 0.35 -4.79 -24.86
N ILE A 589 -0.55 -5.35 -24.05
CA ILE A 589 -0.37 -6.67 -23.44
C ILE A 589 -1.42 -7.62 -24.02
N PHE A 590 -0.96 -8.79 -24.45
CA PHE A 590 -1.77 -9.87 -24.96
C PHE A 590 -1.50 -11.15 -24.17
N GLU A 591 -2.51 -12.00 -24.07
CA GLU A 591 -2.39 -13.34 -23.48
C GLU A 591 -2.34 -14.37 -24.61
N LYS A 592 -1.48 -15.37 -24.48
CA LYS A 592 -1.24 -16.40 -25.50
C LYS A 592 -1.68 -17.79 -25.04
#